data_AF-A0A970PV60-F1
#
_entry.id   AF-A0A970PV60-F1
#
_cell.length_a   1.000
_cell.length_b   1.000
_cell.length_c   1.000
_cell.angle_alpha   90.00
_cell.angle_beta   90.00
_cell.angle_gamma   90.00
#
_symmetry.space_group_name_H-M   'P 1'
#
loop_
_entity.id
_entity.type
_entity.pdbx_description
1 polymer ?
#
loop_
_entity_poly.entity_id
_entity_poly.type
_entity_poly.pdbx_seq_one_letter_code
_entity_poly.pdbx_strand_id
1 'polypeptide(L)'
;LQVPYVAFAELEKIKELFSPTPDEELSSVNLNFKGSLVGAAKLIFPTDSASKLVDLFTDSIEDDNDMDEIKAGTLSEIGNIVLNSLIGTISNTLSLPLNYSVPSYQEGIINDLLAHYAAITESAHLFAQTRFIIEEMDIIGDFILLLEVESSFNFLRIIDQFLKSQLQGMPNE
;
A
#
# COMPACT_ATOMS: atom_id res chain seq x y z
N LEU A 1 -11.69 -9.91 3.58
CA LEU A 1 -11.17 -8.56 3.22
C LEU A 1 -12.08 -7.50 3.81
N GLN A 2 -11.52 -6.49 4.46
CA GLN A 2 -12.24 -5.32 4.94
C GLN A 2 -12.29 -4.24 3.86
N VAL A 3 -13.40 -3.48 3.82
CA VAL A 3 -13.52 -2.31 2.95
C VAL A 3 -12.50 -1.27 3.41
N PRO A 4 -11.70 -0.69 2.50
CA PRO A 4 -10.71 0.30 2.88
C PRO A 4 -11.36 1.54 3.46
N TYR A 5 -10.74 2.08 4.51
CA TYR A 5 -10.99 3.45 4.93
C TYR A 5 -10.34 4.40 3.93
N VAL A 6 -11.07 5.40 3.45
CA VAL A 6 -10.58 6.36 2.45
C VAL A 6 -10.85 7.77 2.97
N ALA A 7 -9.83 8.63 2.97
CA ALA A 7 -10.00 10.03 3.33
C ALA A 7 -8.94 10.93 2.69
N PHE A 8 -9.26 12.22 2.62
CA PHE A 8 -8.26 13.27 2.47
C PHE A 8 -7.70 13.57 3.85
N ALA A 9 -6.40 13.40 4.02
CA ALA A 9 -5.75 13.61 5.29
C ALA A 9 -4.34 14.14 5.14
N GLU A 10 -3.95 14.93 6.13
CA GLU A 10 -2.55 15.22 6.40
C GLU A 10 -1.86 13.98 6.96
N LEU A 11 -0.54 13.95 6.85
CA LEU A 11 0.24 12.77 7.21
C LEU A 11 0.07 12.35 8.68
N GLU A 12 -0.03 13.31 9.59
CA GLU A 12 -0.27 13.01 11.02
C GLU A 12 -1.55 12.21 11.23
N LYS A 13 -2.61 12.54 10.50
CA LYS A 13 -3.88 11.81 10.60
C LYS A 13 -3.80 10.39 10.03
N ILE A 14 -2.92 10.17 9.04
CA ILE A 14 -2.63 8.84 8.50
C ILE A 14 -1.90 7.99 9.55
N LYS A 15 -0.92 8.58 10.25
CA LYS A 15 -0.20 7.90 11.35
C LYS A 15 -1.15 7.52 12.49
N GLU A 16 -2.05 8.41 12.88
CA GLU A 16 -3.08 8.12 13.89
C GLU A 16 -3.94 6.91 13.52
N LEU A 17 -4.31 6.76 12.25
CA LEU A 17 -5.16 5.65 11.81
C LEU A 17 -4.42 4.32 11.75
N PHE A 18 -3.14 4.35 11.42
CA PHE A 18 -2.28 3.17 11.51
C PHE A 18 -2.03 2.78 12.98
N SER A 19 -2.03 3.77 13.88
CA SER A 19 -1.78 3.63 15.33
C SER A 19 -0.57 2.74 15.65
N PRO A 20 0.59 2.89 14.99
CA PRO A 20 1.77 2.13 15.37
C PRO A 20 2.28 2.65 16.71
N THR A 21 2.99 1.82 17.45
CA THR A 21 3.80 2.36 18.55
C THR A 21 4.91 3.25 17.97
N PRO A 22 5.28 4.37 18.61
CA PRO A 22 6.22 5.34 18.01
C PRO A 22 7.57 4.76 17.59
N ASP A 23 8.02 3.73 18.32
CA ASP A 23 9.29 3.03 18.10
C ASP A 23 9.06 1.61 17.54
N GLU A 24 7.89 1.35 16.96
CA GLU A 24 7.61 0.07 16.28
C GLU A 24 8.43 -0.03 15.00
N GLU A 25 9.31 -1.03 14.95
CA GLU A 25 9.96 -1.39 13.70
C GLU A 25 8.95 -2.06 12.76
N LEU A 26 8.93 -1.58 11.52
CA LEU A 26 7.99 -2.04 10.50
C LEU A 26 8.76 -2.43 9.25
N SER A 27 8.32 -3.51 8.61
CA SER A 27 8.77 -3.95 7.30
C SER A 27 7.79 -3.44 6.24
N SER A 28 8.29 -2.75 5.22
CA SER A 28 7.47 -2.16 4.17
C SER A 28 7.96 -2.51 2.78
N VAL A 29 7.04 -2.90 1.91
CA VAL A 29 7.27 -3.00 0.46
C VAL A 29 6.53 -1.89 -0.23
N ASN A 30 7.24 -1.15 -1.08
CA ASN A 30 6.77 0.11 -1.65
C ASN A 30 6.73 0.02 -3.16
N LEU A 31 5.61 0.39 -3.78
CA LEU A 31 5.45 0.50 -5.23
C LEU A 31 5.06 1.92 -5.61
N ASN A 32 5.98 2.64 -6.22
CA ASN A 32 5.70 3.99 -6.72
C ASN A 32 5.11 3.91 -8.13
N PHE A 33 4.21 4.84 -8.45
CA PHE A 33 3.58 4.89 -9.76
C PHE A 33 3.37 6.31 -10.27
N LYS A 34 3.39 6.47 -11.59
CA LYS A 34 3.23 7.74 -12.28
C LYS A 34 2.48 7.59 -13.60
N GLY A 35 1.96 8.69 -14.14
CA GLY A 35 1.22 8.73 -15.39
C GLY A 35 -0.09 9.49 -15.19
N SER A 36 -1.23 8.80 -15.36
CA SER A 36 -2.55 9.41 -15.12
C SER A 36 -2.76 9.81 -13.65
N LEU A 37 -2.10 9.12 -12.74
CA LEU A 37 -2.00 9.41 -11.32
C LEU A 37 -0.53 9.27 -10.89
N VAL A 38 -0.18 9.98 -9.83
CA VAL A 38 1.12 9.93 -9.15
C VAL A 38 0.90 9.62 -7.68
N GLY A 39 1.64 8.64 -7.17
CA GLY A 39 1.51 8.18 -5.80
C GLY A 39 2.31 6.91 -5.53
N ALA A 40 2.00 6.26 -4.41
CA ALA A 40 2.54 4.95 -4.09
C ALA A 40 1.52 4.05 -3.40
N ALA A 41 1.72 2.75 -3.59
CA ALA A 41 1.12 1.72 -2.78
C ALA A 41 2.18 1.13 -1.84
N LYS A 42 1.78 0.82 -0.63
CA LYS A 42 2.63 0.24 0.41
C LYS A 42 1.95 -0.97 1.03
N LEU A 43 2.76 -1.98 1.30
CA LEU A 43 2.44 -3.12 2.13
C LEU A 43 3.30 -3.01 3.38
N ILE A 44 2.68 -2.84 4.54
CA ILE A 44 3.38 -2.64 5.81
C ILE A 44 3.02 -3.76 6.78
N PHE A 45 4.03 -4.28 7.46
CA PHE A 45 3.92 -5.34 8.45
C PHE A 45 4.69 -4.96 9.71
N PRO A 46 4.15 -5.22 10.90
CA PRO A 46 4.98 -5.35 12.10
C PRO A 46 6.05 -6.42 11.90
N THR A 47 7.24 -6.24 12.50
CA THR A 47 8.36 -7.18 12.35
C THR A 47 7.97 -8.63 12.62
N ASP A 48 7.20 -8.90 13.68
CA ASP A 48 6.75 -10.27 14.00
C ASP A 48 5.89 -10.89 12.89
N SER A 49 5.00 -10.10 12.28
CA SER A 49 4.16 -10.55 11.16
C SER A 49 4.99 -10.75 9.90
N ALA A 50 5.99 -9.90 9.67
CA ALA A 50 6.91 -10.01 8.56
C ALA A 50 7.75 -11.30 8.65
N SER A 51 8.33 -11.60 9.82
CA SER A 51 9.09 -12.83 10.07
C SER A 51 8.22 -14.08 9.91
N LYS A 52 7.04 -14.12 10.55
CA LYS A 52 6.09 -15.22 10.37
C LYS A 52 5.73 -15.44 8.91
N LEU A 53 5.58 -14.37 8.13
CA LEU A 53 5.27 -14.47 6.71
C LEU A 53 6.44 -15.08 5.93
N VAL A 54 7.67 -14.68 6.23
CA VAL A 54 8.89 -15.21 5.59
C VAL A 54 9.06 -16.69 5.87
N ASP A 55 8.88 -17.12 7.13
CA ASP A 55 9.00 -18.51 7.57
C ASP A 55 8.10 -19.49 6.80
N LEU A 56 7.01 -19.01 6.19
CA LEU A 56 6.11 -19.84 5.38
C LEU A 56 6.65 -20.16 4.00
N PHE A 57 7.52 -19.29 3.48
CA PHE A 57 8.09 -19.41 2.14
C PHE A 57 9.53 -19.92 2.17
N THR A 58 10.17 -19.84 3.34
CA THR A 58 11.51 -20.35 3.57
C THR A 58 11.37 -21.56 4.49
N ASP A 59 11.57 -22.77 3.97
CA ASP A 59 11.54 -24.01 4.76
C ASP A 59 12.61 -23.96 5.87
N SER A 60 12.32 -23.29 7.00
CA SER A 60 13.08 -23.22 8.25
C SER A 60 14.61 -23.16 8.06
N ILE A 61 15.12 -22.09 7.44
CA ILE A 61 16.57 -21.92 7.26
C ILE A 61 17.16 -21.44 8.59
N GLU A 62 17.91 -22.30 9.28
CA GLU A 62 18.44 -22.06 10.63
C GLU A 62 19.68 -21.13 10.69
N ASP A 63 20.11 -20.52 9.58
CA ASP A 63 21.33 -19.70 9.55
C ASP A 63 21.00 -18.20 9.66
N ASP A 64 21.18 -17.64 10.86
CA ASP A 64 20.84 -16.25 11.21
C ASP A 64 21.54 -15.20 10.33
N ASN A 65 22.68 -15.53 9.72
CA ASN A 65 23.50 -14.54 9.00
C ASN A 65 22.89 -14.06 7.67
N ASP A 66 21.98 -14.83 7.06
CA ASP A 66 21.35 -14.48 5.77
C ASP A 66 19.87 -14.07 5.94
N MET A 67 19.36 -14.05 7.17
CA MET A 67 17.93 -13.90 7.45
C MET A 67 17.36 -12.55 6.98
N ASP A 68 18.13 -11.47 7.08
CA ASP A 68 17.70 -10.15 6.62
C ASP A 68 17.59 -10.05 5.09
N GLU A 69 18.51 -10.66 4.36
CA GLU A 69 18.46 -10.69 2.89
C GLU A 69 17.32 -11.58 2.40
N ILE A 70 17.13 -12.73 3.04
CA ILE A 70 16.03 -13.65 2.77
C ILE A 70 14.68 -12.99 3.05
N LYS A 71 14.54 -12.32 4.20
CA LYS A 71 13.35 -11.53 4.56
C LYS A 71 13.06 -10.45 3.52
N ALA A 72 14.05 -9.62 3.20
CA ALA A 72 13.89 -8.55 2.21
C ALA A 72 13.50 -9.09 0.82
N GLY A 73 14.14 -10.17 0.37
CA GLY A 73 13.85 -10.81 -0.91
C GLY A 73 12.44 -11.41 -0.96
N THR A 74 12.07 -12.16 0.08
CA THR A 74 10.76 -12.83 0.19
C THR A 74 9.62 -11.83 0.25
N LEU A 75 9.73 -10.83 1.13
CA LEU A 75 8.72 -9.78 1.25
C LEU A 75 8.62 -8.97 -0.04
N SER A 76 9.74 -8.67 -0.70
CA SER A 76 9.73 -7.99 -2.01
C SER A 76 8.95 -8.77 -3.06
N GLU A 77 9.10 -10.09 -3.12
CA GLU A 77 8.38 -10.93 -4.09
C GLU A 77 6.88 -10.97 -3.78
N ILE A 78 6.51 -11.15 -2.51
CA ILE A 78 5.11 -11.08 -2.06
C ILE A 78 4.52 -9.72 -2.41
N GLY A 79 5.23 -8.64 -2.06
CA GLY A 79 4.78 -7.29 -2.34
C GLY A 79 4.70 -6.99 -3.84
N ASN A 80 5.59 -7.54 -4.65
CA ASN A 80 5.54 -7.45 -6.10
C ASN A 80 4.26 -8.07 -6.66
N ILE A 81 3.92 -9.29 -6.23
CA ILE A 81 2.69 -9.96 -6.66
C ILE A 81 1.47 -9.15 -6.25
N VAL A 82 1.40 -8.75 -4.98
CA VAL A 82 0.20 -8.16 -4.39
C VAL A 82 0.00 -6.71 -4.83
N LEU A 83 1.03 -5.87 -4.76
CA LEU A 83 0.92 -4.45 -5.12
C LEU A 83 0.70 -4.27 -6.62
N ASN A 84 1.37 -5.06 -7.47
CA ASN A 84 1.12 -5.00 -8.92
C ASN A 84 -0.28 -5.48 -9.26
N SER A 85 -0.79 -6.51 -8.58
CA SER A 85 -2.17 -6.97 -8.79
C SER A 85 -3.19 -5.90 -8.39
N LEU A 86 -2.98 -5.25 -7.25
CA LEU A 86 -3.84 -4.18 -6.75
C LEU A 86 -3.85 -2.97 -7.69
N ILE A 87 -2.68 -2.40 -7.97
CA ILE A 87 -2.58 -1.22 -8.80
C ILE A 87 -2.94 -1.53 -10.26
N GLY A 88 -2.55 -2.70 -10.77
CA GLY A 88 -2.95 -3.18 -12.09
C GLY A 88 -4.47 -3.30 -12.22
N THR A 89 -5.16 -3.78 -11.18
CA THR A 89 -6.63 -3.83 -11.17
C THR A 89 -7.26 -2.44 -11.21
N ILE A 90 -6.76 -1.50 -10.42
CA ILE A 90 -7.22 -0.10 -10.42
C ILE A 90 -7.00 0.52 -11.80
N SER A 91 -5.80 0.36 -12.35
CA SER A 91 -5.42 0.85 -13.68
C SER A 91 -6.35 0.31 -14.77
N ASN A 92 -6.58 -1.00 -14.80
CA ASN A 92 -7.40 -1.62 -15.83
C ASN A 92 -8.87 -1.23 -15.68
N THR A 93 -9.41 -1.26 -14.46
CA THR A 93 -10.82 -0.98 -14.19
C THR A 93 -11.18 0.46 -14.52
N LEU A 94 -10.29 1.40 -14.21
CA LEU A 94 -10.49 2.82 -14.48
C LEU A 94 -9.89 3.27 -15.81
N SER A 95 -9.31 2.35 -16.59
CA SER A 95 -8.62 2.63 -17.86
C SER A 95 -7.54 3.72 -17.74
N LEU A 96 -6.76 3.66 -16.65
CA LEU A 96 -5.71 4.61 -16.32
C LEU A 96 -4.36 4.06 -16.74
N PRO A 97 -3.70 4.61 -17.78
CA PRO A 97 -2.32 4.26 -18.08
C PRO A 97 -1.43 4.75 -16.93
N LEU A 98 -0.80 3.80 -16.26
CA LEU A 98 0.15 4.02 -15.17
C LEU A 98 1.45 3.27 -15.47
N ASN A 99 2.56 3.86 -15.08
CA ASN A 99 3.89 3.25 -15.11
C ASN A 99 4.35 3.07 -13.66
N TYR A 100 4.71 1.86 -13.30
CA TYR A 100 5.12 1.48 -11.95
C TYR A 100 6.64 1.34 -11.88
N SER A 101 7.22 1.65 -10.72
CA SER A 101 8.61 1.27 -10.44
C SER A 101 8.70 -0.23 -10.12
N VAL A 102 9.92 -0.74 -9.97
CA VAL A 102 10.10 -2.01 -9.26
C VAL A 102 9.76 -1.77 -7.78
N PRO A 103 9.07 -2.71 -7.10
CA PRO A 103 8.85 -2.61 -5.67
C PRO A 103 10.18 -2.56 -4.90
N SER A 104 10.22 -1.79 -3.81
CA SER A 104 11.40 -1.70 -2.95
C SER A 104 11.07 -1.98 -1.49
N TYR A 105 11.87 -2.86 -0.88
CA TYR A 105 11.83 -3.13 0.55
C TYR A 105 12.48 -2.01 1.37
N GLN A 106 11.91 -1.72 2.53
CA GLN A 106 12.43 -0.79 3.51
C GLN A 106 12.01 -1.23 4.91
N GLU A 107 12.89 -1.04 5.89
CA GLU A 107 12.57 -1.15 7.32
C GLU A 107 12.66 0.22 7.99
N GLY A 108 11.92 0.37 9.08
CA GLY A 108 11.99 1.53 9.96
C GLY A 108 10.65 1.82 10.62
N ILE A 109 10.65 2.87 11.44
CA ILE A 109 9.42 3.38 12.06
C ILE A 109 8.51 4.04 11.01
N ILE A 110 7.22 4.18 11.33
CA ILE A 110 6.23 4.74 10.41
C ILE A 110 6.60 6.13 9.87
N ASN A 111 7.32 6.93 10.67
CA ASN A 111 7.76 8.27 10.28
C ASN A 111 8.74 8.21 9.11
N ASP A 112 9.68 7.25 9.14
CA ASP A 112 10.70 7.09 8.11
C ASP A 112 10.08 6.49 6.84
N LEU A 113 9.18 5.52 7.01
CA LEU A 113 8.46 4.89 5.91
C LEU A 113 7.55 5.87 5.16
N LEU A 114 7.10 6.94 5.82
CA LEU A 114 6.25 7.97 5.21
C LEU A 114 6.97 9.31 4.97
N ALA A 115 8.27 9.41 5.27
CA ALA A 115 9.02 10.67 5.22
C ALA A 115 8.99 11.35 3.85
N HIS A 116 8.99 10.58 2.76
CA HIS A 116 8.87 11.13 1.40
C HIS A 116 7.60 11.97 1.24
N TYR A 117 6.48 11.52 1.81
CA TYR A 117 5.21 12.22 1.76
C TYR A 117 5.16 13.39 2.75
N ALA A 118 5.88 13.30 3.87
CA ALA A 118 6.04 14.39 4.81
C ALA A 118 6.79 15.59 4.20
N ALA A 119 7.80 15.31 3.38
CA ALA A 119 8.67 16.33 2.79
C ALA A 119 8.01 17.10 1.64
N ILE A 120 6.95 16.55 1.04
CA ILE A 120 6.34 17.11 -0.17
C ILE A 120 5.20 18.08 0.15
N THR A 121 4.54 18.02 1.33
CA THR A 121 3.35 18.87 1.54
C THR A 121 3.06 19.32 2.98
N GLU A 122 2.58 20.56 3.09
CA GLU A 122 1.67 21.05 4.14
C GLU A 122 0.18 20.77 3.78
N SER A 123 -0.08 19.78 2.90
CA SER A 123 -1.35 19.65 2.16
C SER A 123 -1.95 18.24 2.28
N ALA A 124 -3.27 18.14 2.33
CA ALA A 124 -3.96 16.86 2.44
C ALA A 124 -3.79 15.97 1.20
N HIS A 125 -3.43 14.71 1.42
CA HIS A 125 -3.34 13.65 0.41
C HIS A 125 -4.60 12.78 0.46
N LEU A 126 -5.06 12.26 -0.69
CA LEU A 126 -5.97 11.12 -0.65
C LEU A 126 -5.18 9.89 -0.23
N PHE A 127 -5.63 9.27 0.84
CA PHE A 127 -5.13 7.97 1.23
C PHE A 127 -6.28 6.96 1.36
N ALA A 128 -5.94 5.71 1.09
CA ALA A 128 -6.79 4.58 1.41
C ALA A 128 -5.97 3.58 2.25
N GLN A 129 -6.58 3.05 3.30
CA GLN A 129 -5.96 2.03 4.15
C GLN A 129 -6.92 0.86 4.35
N THR A 130 -6.40 -0.36 4.29
CA THR A 130 -7.13 -1.55 4.73
C THR A 130 -6.19 -2.51 5.42
N ARG A 131 -6.65 -3.07 6.53
CA ARG A 131 -5.95 -4.11 7.26
C ARG A 131 -6.38 -5.47 6.76
N PHE A 132 -5.41 -6.36 6.60
CA PHE A 132 -5.66 -7.77 6.38
C PHE A 132 -5.05 -8.58 7.53
N ILE A 133 -5.68 -9.74 7.76
CA ILE A 133 -5.31 -10.68 8.82
C ILE A 133 -5.30 -12.06 8.16
N ILE A 134 -4.23 -12.81 8.38
CA ILE A 134 -4.16 -14.24 8.04
C ILE A 134 -4.34 -15.00 9.35
N GLU A 135 -5.58 -15.41 9.62
CA GLU A 135 -6.04 -15.85 10.94
C GLU A 135 -5.29 -17.09 11.45
N GLU A 136 -4.96 -18.03 10.56
CA GLU A 136 -4.30 -19.28 10.94
C GLU A 136 -2.89 -19.07 11.52
N MET A 137 -2.28 -17.92 11.22
CA MET A 137 -0.88 -17.64 11.52
C MET A 137 -0.69 -16.38 12.35
N ASP A 138 -1.79 -15.69 12.68
CA ASP A 138 -1.76 -14.43 13.41
C ASP A 138 -0.79 -13.42 12.76
N ILE A 139 -0.91 -13.31 11.44
CA ILE A 139 -0.17 -12.34 10.63
C ILE A 139 -1.11 -11.18 10.34
N ILE A 140 -0.68 -9.97 10.69
CA ILE A 140 -1.38 -8.74 10.35
C ILE A 140 -0.53 -7.91 9.37
N GLY A 141 -1.22 -7.24 8.46
CA GLY A 141 -0.57 -6.32 7.55
C GLY A 141 -1.55 -5.25 7.09
N ASP A 142 -0.99 -4.17 6.60
CA ASP A 142 -1.74 -2.99 6.18
C ASP A 142 -1.37 -2.64 4.74
N PHE A 143 -2.41 -2.49 3.92
CA PHE A 143 -2.29 -1.86 2.61
C PHE A 143 -2.53 -0.38 2.75
N ILE A 144 -1.64 0.42 2.16
CA ILE A 144 -1.78 1.86 2.09
C ILE A 144 -1.64 2.29 0.64
N LEU A 145 -2.60 3.08 0.16
CA LEU A 145 -2.50 3.82 -1.09
C LEU A 145 -2.37 5.30 -0.73
N LEU A 146 -1.38 5.97 -1.30
CA LEU A 146 -1.14 7.40 -1.15
C LEU A 146 -1.12 8.04 -2.53
N LEU A 147 -1.91 9.08 -2.73
CA LEU A 147 -1.86 9.90 -3.94
C LEU A 147 -1.32 11.29 -3.62
N GLU A 148 -0.54 11.85 -4.54
CA GLU A 148 -0.20 13.25 -4.50
C GLU A 148 -1.46 14.13 -4.61
N VAL A 149 -1.38 15.37 -4.13
CA VAL A 149 -2.54 16.28 -4.03
C VAL A 149 -3.26 16.45 -5.36
N GLU A 150 -2.54 16.76 -6.44
CA GLU A 150 -3.14 16.93 -7.77
C GLU A 150 -3.79 15.62 -8.27
N SER A 151 -3.10 14.50 -8.06
CA SER A 151 -3.59 13.17 -8.43
C SER A 151 -4.83 12.77 -7.63
N SER A 152 -4.94 13.22 -6.39
CA SER A 152 -6.09 12.99 -5.52
C SER A 152 -7.37 13.62 -6.09
N PHE A 153 -7.28 14.89 -6.53
CA PHE A 153 -8.41 15.56 -7.20
C PHE A 153 -8.72 14.93 -8.55
N ASN A 154 -7.70 14.57 -9.33
CA ASN A 154 -7.89 13.91 -10.61
C ASN A 154 -8.60 12.55 -10.44
N PHE A 155 -8.22 11.79 -9.42
CA PHE A 155 -8.80 10.48 -9.11
C PHE A 155 -10.29 10.58 -8.81
N LEU A 156 -10.72 11.53 -7.98
CA LEU A 156 -12.14 11.75 -7.71
C LEU A 156 -12.94 12.04 -9.00
N ARG A 157 -12.40 12.89 -9.87
CA ARG A 157 -13.02 13.21 -11.15
C ARG A 157 -13.16 11.97 -12.04
N ILE A 158 -12.15 11.11 -12.07
CA ILE A 158 -12.17 9.84 -12.81
C ILE A 158 -13.25 8.91 -12.25
N ILE A 159 -13.32 8.76 -10.92
CA ILE A 159 -14.33 7.92 -10.27
C ILE A 159 -15.74 8.44 -10.57
N ASP A 160 -15.97 9.76 -10.47
CA ASP A 160 -17.26 10.38 -10.81
C ASP A 160 -17.67 10.11 -12.27
N GLN A 161 -16.72 10.17 -13.20
CA GLN A 161 -16.96 9.86 -14.61
C GLN A 161 -17.28 8.38 -14.82
N PHE A 162 -16.54 7.50 -14.15
CA PHE A 162 -16.76 6.06 -14.19
C PHE A 162 -18.14 5.69 -13.64
N LEU A 163 -18.53 6.22 -12.48
CA LEU A 163 -19.84 5.94 -11.90
C LEU A 163 -20.99 6.42 -12.81
N LYS A 164 -20.85 7.59 -13.42
CA LYS A 164 -21.84 8.11 -14.38
C LYS A 164 -21.98 7.22 -15.62
N SER A 165 -20.89 6.67 -16.15
CA SER A 165 -20.94 5.80 -17.33
C SER A 165 -21.59 4.45 -17.03
N GLN A 166 -21.40 3.90 -15.82
CA GLN A 166 -22.09 2.68 -15.38
C GLN A 166 -23.60 2.89 -15.22
N LEU A 167 -24.03 4.06 -14.71
CA LEU A 167 -25.45 4.37 -14.52
C LEU A 167 -26.20 4.65 -15.84
N GLN A 168 -25.52 5.14 -16.87
CA GLN A 168 -26.13 5.38 -18.19
C GLN A 168 -26.25 4.11 -19.06
N GLY A 169 -25.60 3.01 -18.66
CA GLY A 169 -25.67 1.71 -19.33
C GLY A 169 -26.83 0.81 -18.88
N MET A 170 -27.66 1.24 -17.93
CA MET A 170 -28.84 0.48 -17.50
C MET A 170 -29.98 0.68 -18.51
N PRO A 171 -30.58 -0.38 -19.08
CA PRO A 171 -31.79 -0.25 -19.88
C PRO A 171 -32.87 0.42 -19.01
N ASN A 172 -33.55 1.43 -19.56
CA ASN A 172 -34.79 1.93 -18.96
C ASN A 172 -35.78 0.76 -18.92
N GLU A 173 -36.10 0.28 -17.72
CA GLU A 173 -37.29 -0.57 -17.49
C GLU A 173 -38.58 0.20 -17.79
#